data_AF-A0A8D8FNU0-F1
#
_entry.id   AF-A0A8D8FNU0-F1
#
_cell.length_a   1.000
_cell.length_b   1.000
_cell.length_c   1.000
_cell.angle_alpha   90.00
_cell.angle_beta   90.00
_cell.angle_gamma   90.00
#
_symmetry.space_group_name_H-M   'P 1'
#
loop_
_entity.id
_entity.type
_entity.pdbx_description
1 polymer ?
#
loop_
_entity_poly.entity_id
_entity_poly.type
_entity_poly.pdbx_seq_one_letter_code
_entity_poly.pdbx_strand_id
1 'polypeptide(L)'
;MNFHVKSHNKPHILAEKCLSHYRNFNFYLVVDSVIQVLHATNNFFETTAPWKLKAPEQRDQLNTILALTMEVLRQTGIVMQPIVPQLSGKLLDKLSVSRHRRLWRDLHGQFDRKQRSLAEIDAVLFRRIVPPKVEEVKEPKAKKVKKRN
;
A
#
# COMPACT_ATOMS: atom_id res chain seq x y z
N MET A 1 -9.39 -39.76 -12.50
CA MET A 1 -8.34 -38.84 -12.01
C MET A 1 -9.00 -37.50 -11.72
N ASN A 2 -9.43 -37.30 -10.48
CA ASN A 2 -10.18 -36.10 -10.08
C ASN A 2 -9.19 -35.01 -9.67
N PHE A 3 -8.92 -34.08 -10.58
CA PHE A 3 -8.25 -32.83 -10.23
C PHE A 3 -9.23 -31.97 -9.45
N HIS A 4 -9.22 -32.14 -8.13
CA HIS A 4 -9.90 -31.28 -7.17
C HIS A 4 -9.16 -29.93 -7.15
N VAL A 5 -9.49 -29.07 -8.10
CA VAL A 5 -9.08 -27.66 -8.08
C VAL A 5 -9.68 -27.05 -6.82
N LYS A 6 -8.85 -26.77 -5.82
CA LYS A 6 -9.23 -26.04 -4.61
C LYS A 6 -9.76 -24.67 -5.02
N SER A 7 -11.08 -24.58 -5.14
CA SER A 7 -11.83 -23.34 -5.26
C SER A 7 -11.72 -22.55 -3.96
N HIS A 8 -10.70 -21.70 -3.85
CA HIS A 8 -10.64 -20.67 -2.80
C HIS A 8 -10.08 -19.36 -3.38
N ASN A 9 -10.50 -18.99 -4.60
CA ASN A 9 -10.29 -17.63 -5.08
C ASN A 9 -11.39 -16.75 -4.48
N LYS A 10 -11.09 -16.15 -3.33
CA LYS A 10 -12.04 -15.32 -2.63
C LYS A 10 -11.35 -14.07 -2.06
N PRO A 11 -11.64 -12.84 -2.56
CA PRO A 11 -11.02 -11.59 -2.07
C PRO A 11 -11.33 -11.26 -0.59
N HIS A 12 -12.14 -12.06 0.11
CA HIS A 12 -12.37 -11.93 1.56
C HIS A 12 -11.30 -12.58 2.45
N ILE A 13 -10.38 -13.36 1.88
CA ILE A 13 -9.35 -14.05 2.67
C ILE A 13 -8.48 -13.04 3.43
N LEU A 14 -8.16 -11.88 2.83
CA LEU A 14 -7.32 -10.88 3.50
C LEU A 14 -8.00 -10.31 4.75
N ALA A 15 -9.27 -9.90 4.64
CA ALA A 15 -9.99 -9.29 5.75
C ALA A 15 -10.18 -10.26 6.91
N GLU A 16 -10.63 -11.49 6.64
CA GLU A 16 -10.84 -12.51 7.67
C GLU A 16 -9.52 -12.91 8.35
N LYS A 17 -8.46 -13.12 7.56
CA LYS A 17 -7.13 -13.46 8.08
C LYS A 17 -6.57 -12.32 8.94
N CYS A 18 -6.62 -11.08 8.47
CA CYS A 18 -6.14 -9.94 9.23
C CYS A 18 -6.96 -9.71 10.51
N LEU A 19 -8.28 -9.90 10.46
CA LEU A 19 -9.13 -9.79 11.65
C LEU A 19 -8.74 -10.82 12.72
N SER A 20 -8.46 -12.06 12.32
CA SER A 20 -7.94 -13.10 13.23
C SER A 20 -6.59 -12.69 13.84
N HIS A 21 -5.66 -12.19 13.02
CA HIS A 21 -4.37 -11.72 13.53
C HIS A 21 -4.50 -10.54 14.51
N TYR A 22 -5.37 -9.57 14.23
CA TYR A 22 -5.67 -8.47 15.16
C TYR A 22 -6.25 -8.97 16.48
N ARG A 23 -7.20 -9.91 16.45
CA ARG A 23 -7.80 -10.50 17.67
C ARG A 23 -6.77 -11.21 18.55
N ASN A 24 -5.73 -11.77 17.93
CA ASN A 24 -4.65 -12.47 18.62
C ASN A 24 -3.43 -11.58 18.90
N PHE A 25 -3.55 -10.25 18.75
CA PHE A 25 -2.46 -9.27 18.93
C PHE A 25 -1.23 -9.48 18.03
N ASN A 26 -1.37 -10.22 16.93
CA ASN A 26 -0.30 -10.53 15.98
C ASN A 26 -0.21 -9.48 14.87
N PHE A 27 0.14 -8.24 15.22
CA PHE A 27 0.15 -7.11 14.28
C PHE A 27 1.14 -7.30 13.12
N TYR A 28 2.30 -7.92 13.37
CA TYR A 28 3.30 -8.17 12.33
C TYR A 28 2.74 -9.08 11.22
N LEU A 29 1.92 -10.09 11.56
CA LEU A 29 1.27 -10.97 10.58
C LEU A 29 0.20 -10.26 9.75
N VAL A 30 -0.42 -9.21 10.31
CA VAL A 30 -1.31 -8.34 9.53
C VAL A 30 -0.50 -7.61 8.47
N VAL A 31 0.62 -6.98 8.87
CA VAL A 31 1.52 -6.27 7.96
C VAL A 31 2.03 -7.22 6.88
N ASP A 32 2.55 -8.39 7.25
CA ASP A 32 3.04 -9.39 6.29
C ASP A 32 1.95 -9.81 5.29
N SER A 33 0.73 -10.05 5.77
CA SER A 33 -0.38 -10.43 4.90
C SER A 33 -0.76 -9.31 3.93
N VAL A 34 -0.77 -8.06 4.38
CA VAL A 34 -1.04 -6.89 3.53
C VAL A 34 0.06 -6.71 2.49
N ILE A 35 1.34 -6.78 2.91
CA ILE A 35 2.49 -6.63 2.01
C ILE A 35 2.51 -7.72 0.94
N GLN A 36 2.20 -8.97 1.29
CA GLN A 36 2.07 -10.06 0.31
C GLN A 36 1.01 -9.76 -0.76
N VAL A 37 -0.16 -9.25 -0.36
CA VAL A 37 -1.22 -8.85 -1.31
C VAL A 37 -0.78 -7.68 -2.19
N LEU A 38 -0.08 -6.69 -1.62
CA LEU A 38 0.46 -5.57 -2.38
C LEU A 38 1.51 -6.02 -3.41
N HIS A 39 2.39 -6.95 -3.05
CA HIS A 39 3.35 -7.54 -3.99
C HIS A 39 2.66 -8.30 -5.13
N ALA A 40 1.66 -9.13 -4.82
CA ALA A 40 0.88 -9.84 -5.83
C ALA A 40 0.16 -8.86 -6.77
N THR A 41 -0.40 -7.79 -6.22
CA THR A 41 -1.08 -6.73 -6.99
C THR A 41 -0.12 -5.96 -7.87
N ASN A 42 1.09 -5.65 -7.38
CA ASN A 42 2.13 -5.00 -8.18
C ASN A 42 2.57 -5.89 -9.34
N ASN A 43 2.76 -7.20 -9.11
CA ASN A 43 3.08 -8.16 -10.16
C ASN A 43 1.95 -8.26 -11.20
N PHE A 44 0.69 -8.27 -10.75
CA PHE A 44 -0.47 -8.21 -11.65
C PHE A 44 -0.47 -6.91 -12.49
N PHE A 45 -0.21 -5.76 -11.88
CA PHE A 45 -0.16 -4.47 -12.58
C PHE A 45 0.97 -4.42 -13.61
N GLU A 46 2.13 -4.98 -13.28
CA GLU A 46 3.28 -5.05 -14.19
C GLU A 46 3.02 -5.97 -15.38
N THR A 47 2.49 -7.17 -15.13
CA THR A 47 2.22 -8.17 -16.17
C THR A 47 1.09 -7.74 -17.11
N THR A 48 0.08 -7.03 -16.60
CA THR A 48 -1.01 -6.47 -17.41
C THR A 48 -0.59 -5.23 -18.19
N ALA A 49 0.48 -4.54 -17.77
CA ALA A 49 1.06 -3.36 -18.40
C ALA A 49 0.00 -2.36 -18.91
N PRO A 50 -0.89 -1.82 -18.05
CA PRO A 50 -2.05 -1.04 -18.46
C PRO A 50 -1.68 0.21 -19.27
N TRP A 51 -0.48 0.77 -19.09
CA TRP A 51 0.03 1.90 -19.89
C TRP A 51 0.21 1.58 -21.38
N LYS A 52 0.24 0.30 -21.77
CA LYS A 52 0.28 -0.15 -23.16
C LYS A 52 -1.12 -0.27 -23.79
N LEU A 53 -2.18 -0.37 -22.97
CA LEU A 53 -3.57 -0.50 -23.42
C LEU A 53 -4.13 0.87 -23.78
N LYS A 54 -3.93 1.31 -25.02
CA LYS A 54 -4.33 2.66 -25.49
C LYS A 54 -5.48 2.65 -26.48
N ALA A 55 -5.77 1.49 -27.08
CA ALA A 55 -6.76 1.40 -28.13
C ALA A 55 -8.20 1.45 -27.57
N PRO A 56 -9.17 2.06 -28.29
CA PRO A 56 -10.55 2.20 -27.81
C PRO A 56 -11.19 0.87 -27.38
N GLU A 57 -10.93 -0.21 -28.11
CA GLU A 57 -11.45 -1.56 -27.84
C GLU A 57 -10.86 -2.20 -26.57
N GLN A 58 -9.72 -1.71 -26.09
CA GLN A 58 -9.07 -2.18 -24.87
C GLN A 58 -9.50 -1.40 -23.61
N ARG A 59 -10.36 -0.39 -23.77
CA ARG A 59 -10.73 0.53 -22.69
C ARG A 59 -11.44 -0.16 -21.53
N ASP A 60 -12.28 -1.15 -21.81
CA ASP A 60 -12.97 -1.91 -20.76
C ASP A 60 -12.03 -2.82 -19.97
N GLN A 61 -11.03 -3.40 -20.64
CA GLN A 61 -9.98 -4.17 -20.00
C GLN A 61 -9.13 -3.26 -19.09
N LEU A 62 -8.71 -2.10 -19.60
CA LEU A 62 -7.98 -1.10 -18.82
C LEU A 62 -8.76 -0.68 -17.58
N ASN A 63 -10.04 -0.31 -17.75
CA ASN A 63 -10.92 0.07 -16.64
C ASN A 63 -11.04 -1.04 -15.60
N THR A 64 -11.11 -2.30 -16.04
CA THR A 64 -11.19 -3.46 -15.15
C THR A 64 -9.90 -3.65 -14.35
N ILE A 65 -8.74 -3.58 -15.00
CA ILE A 65 -7.43 -3.67 -14.34
C ILE A 65 -7.29 -2.58 -13.27
N LEU A 66 -7.56 -1.32 -13.65
CA LEU A 66 -7.46 -0.19 -12.74
C LEU A 66 -8.45 -0.32 -11.57
N ALA A 67 -9.70 -0.73 -11.83
CA ALA A 67 -10.70 -0.93 -10.79
C ALA A 67 -10.26 -2.00 -9.77
N LEU A 68 -9.69 -3.12 -10.24
CA LEU A 68 -9.19 -4.17 -9.37
C LEU A 68 -8.02 -3.68 -8.51
N THR A 69 -7.04 -3.00 -9.12
CA THR A 69 -5.89 -2.46 -8.39
C THR A 69 -6.32 -1.43 -7.34
N MET A 70 -7.23 -0.53 -7.69
CA MET A 70 -7.78 0.45 -6.75
C MET A 70 -8.55 -0.20 -5.60
N GLU A 71 -9.30 -1.27 -5.88
CA GLU A 71 -10.04 -1.99 -4.83
C GLU A 71 -9.10 -2.66 -3.84
N VAL A 72 -8.01 -3.27 -4.30
CA VAL A 72 -7.00 -3.84 -3.40
C VAL A 72 -6.34 -2.74 -2.55
N LEU A 73 -5.99 -1.60 -3.15
CA LEU A 73 -5.44 -0.46 -2.42
C LEU A 73 -6.42 0.08 -1.37
N ARG A 74 -7.72 0.13 -1.68
CA ARG A 74 -8.75 0.53 -0.71
C ARG A 74 -8.81 -0.44 0.47
N GLN A 75 -8.86 -1.74 0.22
CA GLN A 75 -8.97 -2.74 1.28
C GLN A 75 -7.74 -2.73 2.18
N THR A 76 -6.54 -2.73 1.59
CA THR A 76 -5.27 -2.65 2.34
C THR A 76 -5.18 -1.35 3.14
N GLY A 77 -5.60 -0.22 2.56
CA GLY A 77 -5.72 1.07 3.26
C GLY A 77 -6.59 0.98 4.52
N ILE A 78 -7.79 0.38 4.41
CA ILE A 78 -8.71 0.21 5.55
C ILE A 78 -8.11 -0.68 6.63
N VAL A 79 -7.55 -1.84 6.24
CA VAL A 79 -6.95 -2.82 7.17
C VAL A 79 -5.75 -2.24 7.92
N MET A 80 -4.98 -1.35 7.29
CA MET A 80 -3.77 -0.77 7.87
C MET A 80 -4.02 0.44 8.78
N GLN A 81 -5.26 0.97 8.86
CA GLN A 81 -5.59 2.13 9.69
C GLN A 81 -5.17 1.99 11.17
N PRO A 82 -5.31 0.83 11.84
CA PRO A 82 -4.86 0.69 13.24
C PRO A 82 -3.33 0.74 13.44
N ILE A 83 -2.54 0.45 12.39
CA ILE A 83 -1.08 0.35 12.47
C ILE A 83 -0.42 1.64 11.95
N VAL A 84 -0.90 2.17 10.83
CA VAL A 84 -0.36 3.39 10.16
C VAL A 84 -1.47 4.37 9.78
N PRO A 85 -2.20 4.95 10.76
CA PRO A 85 -3.43 5.69 10.51
C PRO A 85 -3.27 6.89 9.56
N GLN A 86 -2.17 7.63 9.66
CA GLN A 86 -1.94 8.82 8.82
C GLN A 86 -1.72 8.43 7.36
N LEU A 87 -0.96 7.36 7.10
CA LEU A 87 -0.66 6.88 5.75
C LEU A 87 -1.88 6.22 5.10
N SER A 88 -2.57 5.36 5.85
CA SER A 88 -3.85 4.78 5.44
C SER A 88 -4.88 5.86 5.13
N GLY A 89 -4.96 6.91 5.97
CA GLY A 89 -5.82 8.06 5.76
C GLY A 89 -5.53 8.74 4.42
N LYS A 90 -4.27 9.12 4.17
CA LYS A 90 -3.84 9.75 2.90
C LYS A 90 -4.14 8.89 1.67
N LEU A 91 -3.88 7.59 1.73
CA LEU A 91 -4.21 6.66 0.65
C LEU A 91 -5.72 6.65 0.35
N LEU A 92 -6.54 6.52 1.39
CA LEU A 92 -8.00 6.49 1.26
C LEU A 92 -8.59 7.84 0.84
N ASP A 93 -7.99 8.95 1.27
CA ASP A 93 -8.31 10.30 0.82
C ASP A 93 -8.03 10.44 -0.69
N LYS A 94 -6.87 9.97 -1.16
CA LYS A 94 -6.50 10.00 -2.58
C LYS A 94 -7.45 9.19 -3.46
N LEU A 95 -7.91 8.04 -2.95
CA LEU A 95 -8.93 7.20 -3.58
C LEU A 95 -10.36 7.74 -3.44
N SER A 96 -10.55 8.93 -2.86
CA SER A 96 -11.86 9.58 -2.67
C SER A 96 -12.84 8.71 -1.85
N VAL A 97 -12.33 7.91 -0.91
CA VAL A 97 -13.14 7.03 -0.06
C VAL A 97 -13.63 7.83 1.14
N SER A 98 -14.93 8.14 1.22
CA SER A 98 -15.50 8.85 2.38
C SER A 98 -15.12 8.19 3.72
N ARG A 99 -14.89 9.01 4.76
CA ARG A 99 -14.53 8.52 6.12
C ARG A 99 -15.53 7.52 6.69
N HIS A 100 -16.81 7.67 6.38
CA HIS A 100 -17.87 6.75 6.83
C HIS A 100 -17.83 5.38 6.14
N ARG A 101 -17.06 5.24 5.06
CA ARG A 101 -16.85 4.00 4.30
C ARG A 101 -15.45 3.39 4.49
N ARG A 102 -14.79 3.71 5.61
CA ARG A 102 -13.45 3.21 5.98
C ARG A 102 -13.52 2.20 7.11
N LEU A 103 -14.66 1.53 7.29
CA LEU A 103 -14.87 0.57 8.37
C LEU A 103 -14.64 -0.85 7.88
N TRP A 104 -14.45 -1.78 8.81
CA TRP A 104 -14.27 -3.20 8.50
C TRP A 104 -15.45 -3.79 7.72
N ARG A 105 -16.68 -3.34 7.99
CA ARG A 105 -17.87 -3.74 7.21
C ARG A 105 -17.80 -3.33 5.74
N ASP A 106 -17.05 -2.27 5.42
CA ASP A 106 -16.90 -1.77 4.06
C ASP A 106 -15.86 -2.56 3.26
N LEU A 107 -15.14 -3.50 3.88
CA LEU A 107 -14.20 -4.38 3.18
C LEU A 107 -14.91 -5.35 2.23
N HIS A 108 -16.17 -5.69 2.51
CA HIS A 108 -16.96 -6.64 1.71
C HIS A 108 -17.78 -5.96 0.60
N GLY A 109 -17.66 -4.64 0.42
CA GLY A 109 -18.32 -3.89 -0.65
C GLY A 109 -17.49 -3.86 -1.95
N GLN A 110 -18.16 -3.86 -3.11
CA GLN A 110 -17.48 -3.61 -4.38
C GLN A 110 -17.05 -2.13 -4.45
N PHE A 111 -15.84 -1.88 -4.96
CA PHE A 111 -15.46 -0.54 -5.39
C PHE A 111 -16.50 -0.06 -6.39
N ASP A 112 -17.05 1.13 -6.17
CA ASP A 112 -17.99 1.73 -7.10
C ASP A 112 -17.27 1.93 -8.45
N ARG A 113 -17.64 1.12 -9.45
CA ARG A 113 -17.08 1.16 -10.80
C ARG A 113 -17.42 2.46 -11.53
N LYS A 114 -18.36 3.26 -11.02
CA LYS A 114 -18.61 4.59 -11.58
C LYS A 114 -17.32 5.39 -11.43
N GLN A 115 -16.77 5.82 -12.57
CA GLN A 115 -15.54 6.62 -12.67
C GLN A 115 -15.59 7.79 -11.67
N ARG A 116 -15.03 7.57 -10.48
CA ARG A 116 -14.80 8.63 -9.50
C ARG A 116 -13.45 9.22 -9.83
N SER A 117 -13.41 10.54 -9.96
CA SER A 117 -12.14 11.23 -10.03
C SER A 117 -11.37 10.96 -8.73
N LEU A 118 -10.07 10.68 -8.89
CA LEU A 118 -9.15 10.66 -7.76
C LEU A 118 -9.07 12.08 -7.18
N ALA A 119 -8.84 12.18 -5.88
CA ALA A 119 -8.69 13.48 -5.26
C ALA A 119 -7.42 14.18 -5.77
N GLU A 120 -7.46 15.50 -5.93
CA GLU A 120 -6.32 16.34 -6.31
C GLU A 120 -5.36 16.58 -5.13
N ILE A 121 -4.96 15.49 -4.47
CA ILE A 121 -4.08 15.47 -3.30
C ILE A 121 -2.72 14.90 -3.74
N ASP A 122 -1.62 15.35 -3.13
CA ASP A 122 -0.29 14.77 -3.34
C ASP A 122 -0.33 13.25 -3.16
N ALA A 123 0.16 12.53 -4.18
CA ALA A 123 0.14 11.07 -4.25
C ALA A 123 1.33 10.42 -3.51
N VAL A 124 2.31 11.22 -3.05
CA VAL A 124 3.48 10.69 -2.36
C VAL A 124 3.09 10.20 -0.96
N LEU A 125 2.93 8.89 -0.81
CA LEU A 125 2.66 8.24 0.48
C LEU A 125 3.92 8.12 1.34
N PHE A 126 5.03 7.68 0.74
CA PHE A 126 6.28 7.41 1.45
C PHE A 126 7.41 8.25 0.87
N ARG A 127 8.14 8.95 1.74
CA ARG A 127 9.42 9.57 1.38
C ARG A 127 10.55 8.62 1.71
N ARG A 128 11.58 8.59 0.87
CA ARG A 128 12.78 7.80 1.12
C ARG A 128 13.42 8.25 2.43
N ILE A 129 13.68 7.31 3.34
CA ILE A 129 14.42 7.57 4.57
C ILE A 129 15.87 7.81 4.18
N VAL A 130 16.40 8.99 4.50
CA VAL A 130 17.80 9.36 4.27
C VAL A 130 18.50 9.34 5.63
N PRO A 131 19.58 8.56 5.80
CA PRO A 131 20.33 8.60 7.04
C PRO A 131 20.90 10.01 7.25
N PRO A 132 20.96 10.51 8.50
CA PRO A 132 21.56 11.81 8.77
C PRO A 132 23.02 11.80 8.27
N LYS A 133 23.46 12.89 7.64
CA LYS A 133 24.87 13.08 7.32
C LYS A 133 25.63 13.04 8.64
N VAL A 134 26.49 12.03 8.80
CA VAL A 134 27.45 11.98 9.90
C VAL A 134 28.42 13.14 9.65
N GLU A 135 28.32 14.21 10.42
CA GLU A 135 29.35 15.24 10.44
C GLU A 135 30.60 14.60 11.06
N GLU A 136 31.64 14.39 10.25
CA GLU A 136 32.95 14.02 10.76
C GLU A 136 33.40 15.09 11.76
N VAL A 137 33.38 14.75 13.05
CA VAL A 137 33.99 15.58 14.09
C VAL A 137 35.48 15.63 13.79
N LYS A 138 35.94 16.72 13.15
CA LYS A 138 37.36 16.98 12.97
C LYS A 138 37.98 17.13 14.35
N GLU A 139 38.78 16.15 14.77
CA GLU A 139 39.60 16.26 15.97
C GLU A 139 40.39 17.58 15.94
N PRO A 140 40.40 18.35 17.03
CA PRO A 140 41.19 19.57 17.08
C PRO A 140 42.66 19.22 16.98
N LYS A 141 43.30 19.61 15.86
CA LYS A 141 44.75 19.48 15.65
C LYS A 141 45.48 20.08 16.87
N ALA A 142 46.22 19.24 17.59
CA ALA A 142 47.05 19.65 18.71
C ALA A 142 47.96 20.82 18.30
N LYS A 143 47.83 21.96 18.99
CA LYS A 143 48.72 23.11 18.83
C LYS A 143 50.13 22.69 19.27
N LYS A 144 51.08 22.60 18.33
CA LYS A 144 52.51 22.48 18.64
C LYS A 144 52.92 23.67 19.50
N VAL A 145 53.25 23.42 20.77
CA VAL A 145 53.86 24.40 21.66
C VAL A 145 55.24 24.75 21.09
N LYS A 146 55.41 25.99 20.62
CA LYS A 146 56.73 26.56 20.30
C LYS A 146 57.51 26.65 21.63
N LYS A 147 58.55 25.82 21.78
CA LYS A 147 59.61 26.07 22.78
C LYS A 147 60.27 27.39 22.40
N ARG A 148 60.19 28.37 23.31
CA ARG A 148 60.94 29.64 23.25
C ARG A 148 62.26 29.41 24.00
N ASN A 149 63.32 29.94 23.41
CA ASN A 149 64.76 29.82 23.73
C ASN A 149 65.13 29.66 25.20
#